data_AF-A0A7W0XAB6-F1
#
_entry.id   AF-A0A7W0XAB6-F1
#
_cell.length_a   1.000
_cell.length_b   1.000
_cell.length_c   1.000
_cell.angle_alpha   90.00
_cell.angle_beta   90.00
_cell.angle_gamma   90.00
#
_symmetry.space_group_name_H-M   'P 1'
#
loop_
_entity.id
_entity.type
_entity.pdbx_description
1 polymer ?
#
loop_
_entity_poly.entity_id
_entity_poly.type
_entity_poly.pdbx_seq_one_letter_code
_entity_poly.pdbx_strand_id
1 'polypeptide(L)' 'MANIQVRGVPDDVHRRLKAQAALSGQSLNEFLLARMTEMASKPTIPELIARIREREAYTGPSVADIVREDRDTR' A
#
# COMPACT_ATOMS: atom_id res chain seq x y z
N MET A 1 2.85 4.26 22.67
CA MET A 1 3.42 3.80 21.40
C MET A 1 3.60 2.29 21.47
N ALA A 2 3.24 1.57 20.41
CA ALA A 2 3.47 0.13 20.32
C ALA A 2 4.90 -0.14 19.80
N ASN A 3 5.55 -1.18 20.31
CA ASN A 3 6.86 -1.64 19.86
C ASN A 3 6.70 -3.05 19.28
N ILE A 4 7.37 -3.33 18.16
CA ILE A 4 7.35 -4.64 17.50
C ILE A 4 8.77 -5.19 17.46
N GLN A 5 8.97 -6.39 18.02
CA GLN A 5 10.23 -7.12 17.94
C GLN A 5 10.06 -8.33 17.02
N VAL A 6 10.81 -8.37 15.92
CA VAL A 6 10.85 -9.52 15.00
C VAL A 6 12.03 -10.41 15.39
N ARG A 7 11.77 -11.68 15.71
CA ARG A 7 12.79 -12.67 16.11
C ARG A 7 13.06 -13.66 14.98
N GLY A 8 14.28 -14.21 14.95
CA GLY A 8 14.64 -15.26 13.99
C GLY A 8 14.80 -14.76 12.55
N VAL A 9 15.12 -13.47 12.35
CA VAL A 9 15.42 -12.92 11.03
C VAL A 9 16.73 -13.55 10.53
N PRO A 10 16.74 -14.24 9.37
CA PRO A 10 17.98 -14.75 8.80
C PRO A 10 19.02 -13.65 8.56
N ASP A 11 20.29 -13.96 8.78
CA ASP A 11 21.38 -12.97 8.71
C ASP A 11 21.50 -12.30 7.33
N ASP A 12 21.25 -13.05 6.27
CA ASP A 12 21.26 -12.57 4.88
C ASP A 12 20.13 -11.54 4.65
N VAL A 13 18.93 -11.83 5.18
CA VAL A 13 17.78 -10.92 5.12
C VAL A 13 18.08 -9.64 5.90
N HIS A 14 18.59 -9.76 7.12
CA HIS A 14 18.94 -8.60 7.95
C HIS A 14 19.98 -7.71 7.26
N ARG A 15 21.04 -8.30 6.68
CA ARG A 15 22.07 -7.55 5.94
C ARG A 15 21.49 -6.83 4.72
N ARG A 16 20.63 -7.50 3.96
CA ARG A 16 19.99 -6.91 2.77
C ARG A 16 19.09 -5.74 3.15
N LEU A 17 18.28 -5.87 4.19
CA LEU A 17 17.42 -4.78 4.69
C LEU A 17 18.25 -3.59 5.18
N LYS A 18 19.34 -3.84 5.90
CA LYS A 18 20.25 -2.79 6.36
C LYS A 18 20.90 -2.04 5.19
N ALA A 19 21.30 -2.75 4.14
CA ALA A 19 21.83 -2.13 2.93
C ALA A 19 20.78 -1.26 2.21
N GLN A 20 19.55 -1.74 2.09
CA GLN A 20 18.44 -0.98 1.50
C GLN A 20 18.10 0.29 2.29
N ALA A 21 18.12 0.21 3.62
CA ALA A 21 17.93 1.37 4.50
C ALA A 21 19.04 2.41 4.28
N ALA A 22 20.30 1.97 4.26
CA ALA A 22 21.45 2.85 4.01
C ALA A 22 21.39 3.53 2.64
N LEU A 23 21.01 2.79 1.58
CA LEU A 23 20.82 3.34 0.23
C LEU A 23 19.69 4.38 0.18
N SER A 24 18.70 4.27 1.07
CA SER A 24 17.58 5.20 1.17
C SER A 24 17.87 6.38 2.12
N GLY A 25 19.08 6.47 2.70
CA GLY A 25 19.44 7.49 3.67
C GLY A 25 18.68 7.39 5.00
N GLN A 26 18.16 6.20 5.32
CA GLN A 26 17.31 5.95 6.49
C GLN A 26 18.02 5.02 7.47
N SER A 27 17.74 5.17 8.77
CA SER A 27 18.03 4.11 9.73
C SER A 27 17.21 2.86 9.40
N LEU A 28 17.68 1.69 9.83
CA LEU A 28 16.95 0.43 9.61
C LEU A 28 15.53 0.48 10.22
N ASN A 29 15.38 1.13 11.37
CA ASN A 29 14.08 1.27 12.02
C ASN A 29 13.12 2.15 11.21
N GLU A 30 13.57 3.30 10.73
CA GLU A 30 12.75 4.19 9.88
C GLU A 30 12.34 3.50 8.59
N PHE A 31 13.29 2.81 7.94
CA PHE A 31 13.03 2.07 6.72
C PHE A 31 11.98 0.97 6.94
N LEU A 32 12.14 0.16 8.00
CA LEU A 32 11.18 -0.90 8.30
C LEU A 32 9.81 -0.35 8.69
N LEU A 33 9.77 0.72 9.49
CA LEU A 33 8.52 1.37 9.87
C LEU A 33 7.77 1.88 8.64
N ALA A 34 8.46 2.52 7.69
CA ALA A 34 7.86 2.99 6.46
C ALA A 34 7.26 1.84 5.64
N ARG A 35 7.99 0.73 5.50
CA ARG A 35 7.51 -0.47 4.77
C ARG A 35 6.33 -1.14 5.47
N MET A 36 6.36 -1.25 6.80
CA MET A 36 5.26 -1.82 7.57
C MET A 36 4.01 -0.93 7.49
N THR A 37 4.19 0.38 7.52
CA THR A 37 3.10 1.35 7.35
C THR A 37 2.49 1.24 5.97
N GLU A 38 3.31 1.15 4.91
CA GLU A 38 2.83 0.95 3.55
C GLU A 38 2.04 -0.36 3.43
N MET A 39 2.56 -1.44 3.99
CA MET A 39 1.88 -2.75 4.01
C MET A 39 0.53 -2.68 4.74
N ALA A 40 0.47 -2.02 5.89
CA ALA A 40 -0.76 -1.88 6.68
C ALA A 40 -1.76 -0.89 6.07
N SER A 41 -1.32 0.06 5.23
CA SER A 41 -2.20 1.03 4.57
C SER A 41 -3.08 0.43 3.48
N LYS A 42 -2.70 -0.73 2.94
CA LYS A 42 -3.43 -1.41 1.86
C LYS A 42 -4.32 -2.49 2.48
N PRO A 43 -5.62 -2.53 2.14
CA PRO A 43 -6.47 -3.62 2.60
C PRO A 43 -6.00 -4.94 1.99
N THR A 44 -6.12 -6.02 2.75
CA THR A 44 -5.99 -7.37 2.23
C THR A 44 -7.09 -7.67 1.21
N ILE A 45 -6.91 -8.68 0.38
CA ILE A 45 -7.92 -9.09 -0.62
C ILE A 45 -9.28 -9.42 0.05
N PRO A 46 -9.34 -10.17 1.17
CA PRO A 46 -10.62 -10.42 1.85
C PRO A 46 -11.30 -9.14 2.35
N GLU A 47 -10.55 -8.21 2.95
CA GLU A 47 -11.09 -6.92 3.41
C GLU A 47 -11.59 -6.07 2.24
N LEU A 48 -10.87 -6.06 1.13
CA LEU A 48 -11.28 -5.37 -0.08
C LEU A 48 -12.59 -5.94 -0.64
N ILE A 49 -12.72 -7.27 -0.70
CA ILE A 49 -13.95 -7.93 -1.16
C ILE A 49 -15.13 -7.59 -0.24
N ALA A 50 -14.93 -7.63 1.08
CA ALA A 50 -15.96 -7.23 2.04
C ALA A 50 -16.41 -5.78 1.78
N ARG A 51 -15.44 -4.87 1.63
CA ARG A 51 -15.71 -3.46 1.32
C ARG A 51 -16.42 -3.27 -0.02
N ILE A 52 -16.14 -4.08 -1.04
CA ILE A 52 -16.85 -4.02 -2.33
C ILE A 52 -18.29 -4.46 -2.18
N ARG A 53 -18.56 -5.52 -1.40
CA ARG A 53 -19.92 -6.03 -1.17
C ARG A 53 -20.81 -5.05 -0.40
N GLU A 54 -20.22 -4.23 0.45
CA GLU A 54 -20.94 -3.18 1.19
C GLU A 54 -21.26 -1.94 0.34
N ARG A 55 -20.68 -1.80 -0.86
CA ARG A 55 -20.95 -0.66 -1.72
C ARG A 55 -22.23 -0.87 -2.52
N GLU A 56 -23.02 0.18 -2.61
CA GLU A 56 -24.12 0.24 -3.57
C GLU A 56 -23.59 0.22 -5.00
N ALA A 57 -24.31 -0.46 -5.88
CA ALA A 57 -23.98 -0.49 -7.30
C ALA A 57 -24.09 0.92 -7.88
N TYR A 58 -23.06 1.35 -8.62
CA TYR A 58 -23.11 2.61 -9.35
C TYR A 58 -24.09 2.49 -10.52
N THR A 59 -25.08 3.39 -10.57
CA THR A 59 -26.16 3.41 -11.57
C THR A 59 -26.08 4.59 -12.53
N GLY A 60 -25.03 5.40 -12.45
CA GLY A 60 -24.84 6.57 -13.31
C GLY A 60 -24.27 6.23 -14.70
N PRO A 61 -24.03 7.26 -15.54
CA PRO A 61 -23.47 7.10 -16.87
C PRO A 61 -22.07 6.50 -16.82
N SER A 62 -21.68 5.78 -17.88
CA SER A 62 -20.34 5.20 -17.97
C SER A 62 -19.27 6.27 -17.82
N VAL A 63 -18.25 6.00 -17.01
CA VAL A 63 -17.06 6.88 -16.88
C VAL A 63 -16.43 7.14 -18.26
N ALA A 64 -16.47 6.15 -19.16
CA ALA A 64 -15.95 6.32 -20.52
C ALA A 64 -16.76 7.34 -21.34
N ASP A 65 -18.07 7.42 -21.13
CA ASP A 65 -18.95 8.36 -21.82
C ASP A 65 -18.69 9.78 -21.32
N ILE A 66 -18.57 9.95 -20.00
CA ILE A 66 -18.23 11.25 -19.38
C ILE A 66 -16.88 11.78 -19.90
N VAL A 67 -15.87 10.93 -19.97
CA VAL A 67 -14.53 11.33 -20.47
C VAL A 67 -14.55 11.67 -21.95
N ARG A 68 -15.41 11.01 -22.75
CA ARG A 68 -15.55 11.30 -24.17
C ARG A 68 -16.23 12.66 -24.38
N GLU A 69 -17.31 12.93 -23.65
CA GLU A 69 -18.01 14.22 -23.70
C GLU A 69 -17.08 15.40 -23.39
N ASP A 70 -16.25 15.30 -22.34
CA ASP A 70 -15.26 16.34 -21.97
C ASP A 70 -14.17 16.54 -23.05
N ARG A 71 -13.77 15.47 -23.74
CA ARG A 71 -12.80 15.58 -24.84
C ARG A 71 -13.40 16.23 -26.07
N ASP A 72 -14.64 15.89 -26.42
CA ASP A 72 -15.30 16.39 -27.62
C ASP A 72 -15.72 17.87 -27.49
N THR A 73 -15.69 18.43 -26.27
CA THR A 73 -15.96 19.85 -25.97
C THR A 73 -14.72 20.74 -25.87
N ARG A 74 -13.50 20.19 -26.02
CA ARG A 74 -12.23 20.93 -26.10
C ARG A 74 -11.76 21.13 -27.53
#